data_AF-A0A1G7GP00-F1
#
_entry.id   AF-A0A1G7GP00-F1
#
_cell.length_a   1.000
_cell.length_b   1.000
_cell.length_c   1.000
_cell.angle_alpha   90.00
_cell.angle_beta   90.00
_cell.angle_gamma   90.00
#
_symmetry.space_group_name_H-M   'P 1'
#
loop_
_entity.id
_entity.type
_entity.pdbx_description
1 polymer ?
#
loop_
_entity_poly.entity_id
_entity_poly.type
_entity_poly.pdbx_seq_one_letter_code
_entity_poly.pdbx_strand_id
1 'polypeptide(L)'
;MSLSQFPAAMSRLSATVLAAAAAIRDVQGGTGPLPLAQLDRIQFALRNAKLASYAAISEGNKAPVPAERLMADMGGPADLATFQALVQDIEVKAAAWHAALDDHLASLTGADLLRVAEVVVDGVAAKVIERTNTMPATSGDALRADPSLSELLTAFEAVGA
;
A
#
# COMPACT_ATOMS: atom_id res chain seq x y z
N MET A 1 -9.12 34.42 -3.37
CA MET A 1 -8.37 33.41 -2.58
C MET A 1 -9.23 32.15 -2.55
N SER A 2 -8.68 30.99 -2.93
CA SER A 2 -9.40 29.71 -2.81
C SER A 2 -9.49 29.34 -1.31
N LEU A 3 -10.70 29.05 -0.82
CA LEU A 3 -10.90 28.58 0.55
C LEU A 3 -10.24 27.20 0.70
N SER A 4 -9.50 26.98 1.79
CA SER A 4 -8.88 25.69 2.07
C SER A 4 -9.93 24.58 2.16
N GLN A 5 -9.67 23.45 1.53
CA GLN A 5 -10.49 22.23 1.60
C GLN A 5 -9.91 21.19 2.55
N PHE A 6 -9.08 21.63 3.51
CA PHE A 6 -8.35 20.74 4.41
C PHE A 6 -9.21 19.67 5.10
N PRO A 7 -10.42 19.96 5.62
CA PRO A 7 -11.26 18.91 6.22
C PRO A 7 -11.62 17.77 5.26
N ALA A 8 -11.93 18.10 4.00
CA ALA A 8 -12.23 17.11 2.98
C ALA A 8 -10.98 16.32 2.56
N ALA A 9 -9.83 16.99 2.46
CA ALA A 9 -8.56 16.34 2.17
C ALA A 9 -8.14 15.37 3.28
N MET A 10 -8.30 15.76 4.55
CA MET A 10 -8.03 14.90 5.72
C MET A 10 -8.96 13.69 5.77
N SER A 11 -10.26 13.86 5.53
CA SER A 11 -11.21 12.73 5.48
C SER A 11 -10.83 11.71 4.40
N ARG A 12 -10.40 12.19 3.22
CA ARG A 12 -9.91 11.31 2.15
C ARG A 12 -8.61 10.62 2.55
N LEU A 13 -7.67 11.36 3.16
CA LEU A 13 -6.42 10.81 3.66
C LEU A 13 -6.66 9.65 4.62
N SER A 14 -7.46 9.85 5.67
CA SER A 14 -7.77 8.83 6.66
C SER A 14 -8.33 7.56 6.00
N ALA A 15 -9.27 7.70 5.07
CA ALA A 15 -9.83 6.55 4.35
C ALA A 15 -8.77 5.78 3.53
N THR A 16 -7.88 6.50 2.84
CA THR A 16 -6.83 5.87 2.02
C THR A 16 -5.71 5.23 2.85
N VAL A 17 -5.33 5.83 3.98
CA VAL A 17 -4.33 5.28 4.92
C VAL A 17 -4.87 3.99 5.55
N LEU A 18 -6.12 3.99 6.00
CA LEU A 18 -6.76 2.79 6.52
C LEU A 18 -6.86 1.67 5.47
N ALA A 19 -7.18 2.01 4.23
CA ALA A 19 -7.20 1.05 3.13
C ALA A 19 -5.81 0.46 2.84
N ALA A 20 -4.74 1.27 2.89
CA ALA A 20 -3.37 0.80 2.72
C ALA A 20 -2.94 -0.11 3.87
N ALA A 21 -3.19 0.29 5.11
CA ALA A 21 -2.94 -0.54 6.28
C ALA A 21 -3.71 -1.87 6.22
N ALA A 22 -4.98 -1.85 5.80
CA ALA A 22 -5.78 -3.05 5.64
C ALA A 22 -5.23 -3.99 4.55
N ALA A 23 -4.77 -3.44 3.42
CA ALA A 23 -4.15 -4.24 2.35
C ALA A 23 -2.86 -4.94 2.83
N ILE A 24 -2.05 -4.25 3.63
CA ILE A 24 -0.84 -4.83 4.23
C ILE A 24 -1.20 -5.95 5.22
N ARG A 25 -2.17 -5.71 6.12
CA ARG A 25 -2.63 -6.72 7.08
C ARG A 25 -3.24 -7.94 6.39
N ASP A 26 -3.97 -7.76 5.28
CA ASP A 26 -4.52 -8.86 4.47
C ASP A 26 -3.41 -9.79 3.95
N VAL A 27 -2.28 -9.22 3.51
CA VAL A 27 -1.11 -10.01 3.10
C VAL A 27 -0.47 -10.70 4.31
N GLN A 28 -0.12 -9.95 5.36
CA GLN A 28 0.58 -10.47 6.53
C GLN A 28 -0.20 -11.55 7.30
N GLY A 29 -1.53 -11.44 7.37
CA GLY A 29 -2.40 -12.40 8.05
C GLY A 29 -2.79 -13.63 7.21
N GLY A 30 -2.42 -13.65 5.92
CA GLY A 30 -2.74 -14.74 5.01
C GLY A 30 -1.87 -15.99 5.23
N THR A 31 -2.31 -17.13 4.69
CA THR A 31 -1.53 -18.38 4.65
C THR A 31 -1.64 -19.04 3.27
N GLY A 32 -0.69 -19.90 2.93
CA GLY A 32 -0.70 -20.64 1.65
C GLY A 32 -0.30 -19.78 0.44
N PRO A 33 -0.67 -20.19 -0.78
CA PRO A 33 -0.34 -19.45 -2.00
C PRO A 33 -0.82 -18.00 -1.93
N LEU A 34 0.05 -17.05 -2.27
CA LEU A 34 -0.24 -15.62 -2.18
C LEU A 34 -0.79 -15.10 -3.52
N PRO A 35 -2.06 -14.65 -3.61
CA PRO A 35 -2.58 -14.02 -4.82
C PRO A 35 -1.77 -12.78 -5.19
N LEU A 36 -1.30 -12.70 -6.44
CA LEU A 36 -0.57 -11.52 -6.93
C LEU A 36 -1.43 -10.26 -6.87
N ALA A 37 -2.75 -10.42 -7.01
CA ALA A 37 -3.72 -9.33 -6.83
C ALA A 37 -3.75 -8.73 -5.42
N GLN A 38 -3.26 -9.43 -4.38
CA GLN A 38 -3.09 -8.83 -3.05
C GLN A 38 -1.87 -7.89 -3.02
N LEU A 39 -0.79 -8.24 -3.71
CA LEU A 39 0.38 -7.37 -3.87
C LEU A 39 0.02 -6.11 -4.66
N ASP A 40 -0.72 -6.26 -5.76
CA ASP A 40 -1.23 -5.12 -6.52
C ASP A 40 -2.10 -4.19 -5.67
N ARG A 41 -2.96 -4.77 -4.81
CA ARG A 41 -3.80 -3.99 -3.89
C ARG A 41 -2.97 -3.15 -2.93
N ILE A 42 -1.86 -3.65 -2.40
CA ILE A 42 -0.92 -2.85 -1.60
C ILE A 42 -0.40 -1.67 -2.43
N GLN A 43 0.07 -1.92 -3.66
CA GLN A 43 0.63 -0.88 -4.52
C GLN A 43 -0.40 0.22 -4.86
N PHE A 44 -1.63 -0.17 -5.20
CA PHE A 44 -2.70 0.78 -5.46
C PHE A 44 -3.09 1.60 -4.23
N ALA A 45 -3.20 0.94 -3.07
CA ALA A 45 -3.56 1.61 -1.83
C ALA A 45 -2.45 2.57 -1.38
N LEU A 46 -1.18 2.16 -1.48
CA LEU A 46 -0.01 2.97 -1.19
C LEU A 46 0.03 4.24 -2.05
N ARG A 47 -0.18 4.10 -3.38
CA ARG A 47 -0.27 5.24 -4.28
C ARG A 47 -1.37 6.23 -3.86
N ASN A 48 -2.56 5.71 -3.56
CA ASN A 48 -3.70 6.54 -3.19
C ASN A 48 -3.47 7.27 -1.86
N ALA A 49 -2.88 6.59 -0.86
CA ALA A 49 -2.53 7.18 0.41
C ALA A 49 -1.50 8.31 0.25
N LYS A 50 -0.41 8.09 -0.51
CA LYS A 50 0.58 9.12 -0.82
C LYS A 50 -0.04 10.35 -1.48
N LEU A 51 -0.87 10.14 -2.51
CA LEU A 51 -1.56 11.23 -3.19
C LEU A 51 -2.48 12.04 -2.24
N ALA A 52 -3.21 11.35 -1.36
CA ALA A 52 -4.06 12.00 -0.38
C ALA A 52 -3.25 12.77 0.67
N SER A 53 -2.09 12.24 1.10
CA SER A 53 -1.18 12.92 2.02
C SER A 53 -0.66 14.24 1.43
N TYR A 54 -0.19 14.23 0.19
CA TYR A 54 0.26 15.45 -0.47
C TYR A 54 -0.86 16.47 -0.68
N ALA A 55 -2.08 16.01 -0.98
CA ALA A 55 -3.24 16.89 -1.07
C ALA A 55 -3.57 17.52 0.29
N ALA A 56 -3.55 16.76 1.39
CA ALA A 56 -3.76 17.27 2.73
C ALA A 56 -2.69 18.29 3.14
N ILE A 57 -1.41 18.01 2.88
CA ILE A 57 -0.31 18.98 3.11
C ILE A 57 -0.54 20.27 2.31
N SER A 58 -0.90 20.15 1.03
CA SER A 58 -1.15 21.30 0.17
C SER A 58 -2.31 22.16 0.68
N GLU A 59 -3.43 21.55 1.09
CA GLU A 59 -4.58 22.27 1.65
C GLU A 59 -4.29 22.86 3.04
N GLY A 60 -3.50 22.16 3.86
CA GLY A 60 -3.11 22.60 5.20
C GLY A 60 -2.24 23.86 5.14
N ASN A 61 -1.29 23.91 4.19
CA ASN A 61 -0.45 25.09 3.97
C ASN A 61 -1.22 26.35 3.55
N LYS A 62 -2.46 26.22 3.05
CA LYS A 62 -3.32 27.39 2.76
C LYS A 62 -3.91 28.03 4.01
N ALA A 63 -4.06 27.26 5.09
CA ALA A 63 -4.61 27.71 6.37
C ALA A 63 -4.01 26.90 7.53
N PRO A 64 -2.74 27.16 7.94
CA PRO A 64 -2.01 26.33 8.90
C PRO A 64 -2.70 26.19 10.26
N VAL A 65 -3.03 27.31 10.91
CA VAL A 65 -3.59 27.30 12.28
C VAL A 65 -4.92 26.52 12.37
N PRO A 66 -5.90 26.68 11.44
CA PRO A 66 -7.07 25.81 11.40
C PRO A 66 -6.77 24.34 11.10
N ALA A 67 -5.79 24.06 10.24
CA ALA A 67 -5.43 22.71 9.86
C ALA A 67 -4.80 21.93 11.03
N GLU A 68 -3.84 22.54 11.72
CA GLU A 68 -3.18 21.97 12.91
C GLU A 68 -4.17 21.67 14.01
N ARG A 69 -5.12 22.59 14.26
CA ARG A 69 -6.21 22.36 15.22
C ARG A 69 -7.07 21.17 14.82
N LEU A 70 -7.47 21.08 13.55
CA LEU A 70 -8.28 19.96 13.08
C LEU A 70 -7.54 18.62 13.22
N MET A 71 -6.24 18.57 12.89
CA MET A 71 -5.44 17.35 13.07
C MET A 71 -5.36 16.96 14.55
N ALA A 72 -5.10 17.92 15.44
CA ALA A 72 -5.07 17.68 16.88
C ALA A 72 -6.43 17.22 17.44
N ASP A 73 -7.54 17.82 16.99
CA ASP A 73 -8.91 17.42 17.36
C ASP A 73 -9.24 15.99 16.91
N MET A 74 -8.60 15.51 15.84
CA MET A 74 -8.73 14.15 15.33
C MET A 74 -7.80 13.13 16.01
N GLY A 75 -6.93 13.56 16.94
CA GLY A 75 -5.93 12.70 17.58
C GLY A 75 -4.60 12.56 16.82
N GLY A 76 -4.48 13.23 15.67
CA GLY A 76 -3.33 13.14 14.77
C GLY A 76 -2.16 14.06 15.13
N PRO A 77 -1.28 14.37 14.15
CA PRO A 77 -0.07 15.16 14.39
C PRO A 77 -0.35 16.55 14.93
N ALA A 78 0.50 17.00 15.86
CA ALA A 78 0.33 18.28 16.57
C ALA A 78 0.48 19.51 15.66
N ASP A 79 1.31 19.41 14.63
CA ASP A 79 1.58 20.50 13.68
C ASP A 79 1.83 19.97 12.25
N LEU A 80 1.81 20.89 11.27
CA LEU A 80 2.04 20.53 9.87
C LEU A 80 3.44 20.00 9.60
N ALA A 81 4.44 20.39 10.40
CA ALA A 81 5.82 19.93 10.23
C ALA A 81 5.95 18.45 10.62
N THR A 82 5.32 18.06 11.73
CA THR A 82 5.23 16.68 12.21
C THR A 82 4.47 15.84 11.20
N PHE A 83 3.33 16.34 10.69
CA PHE A 83 2.59 15.63 9.65
C PHE A 83 3.43 15.42 8.38
N GLN A 84 4.16 16.44 7.91
CA GLN A 84 5.06 16.33 6.76
C GLN A 84 6.18 15.31 7.00
N ALA A 85 6.76 15.27 8.21
CA ALA A 85 7.79 14.29 8.56
C ALA A 85 7.26 12.85 8.53
N LEU A 86 6.04 12.61 9.01
CA LEU A 86 5.40 11.29 8.94
C LEU A 86 5.10 10.87 7.49
N VAL A 87 4.69 11.80 6.63
CA VAL A 87 4.50 11.52 5.20
C VAL A 87 5.84 11.19 4.52
N GLN A 88 6.94 11.85 4.91
CA GLN A 88 8.27 11.49 4.43
C GLN A 88 8.72 10.10 4.91
N ASP A 89 8.40 9.73 6.15
CA ASP A 89 8.68 8.38 6.66
C ASP A 89 7.92 7.31 5.84
N ILE A 90 6.65 7.54 5.48
CA ILE A 90 5.91 6.67 4.57
C ILE A 90 6.64 6.51 3.22
N GLU A 91 7.21 7.58 2.65
CA GLU A 91 7.98 7.47 1.41
C GLU A 91 9.23 6.60 1.56
N VAL A 92 9.97 6.76 2.66
CA VAL A 92 11.15 5.96 2.97
C VAL A 92 10.79 4.48 3.16
N LYS A 93 9.76 4.19 3.96
CA LYS A 93 9.30 2.82 4.21
C LYS A 93 8.71 2.17 2.96
N ALA A 94 8.02 2.95 2.13
CA ALA A 94 7.55 2.49 0.83
C ALA A 94 8.69 2.14 -0.12
N ALA A 95 9.76 2.93 -0.16
CA ALA A 95 10.93 2.63 -0.98
C ALA A 95 11.62 1.33 -0.52
N ALA A 96 11.73 1.10 0.80
CA ALA A 96 12.23 -0.15 1.35
C ALA A 96 11.35 -1.35 0.95
N TRP A 97 10.02 -1.21 1.04
CA TRP A 97 9.08 -2.24 0.58
C TRP A 97 9.20 -2.51 -0.93
N HIS A 98 9.33 -1.47 -1.75
CA HIS A 98 9.51 -1.66 -3.20
C HIS A 98 10.81 -2.41 -3.52
N ALA A 99 11.92 -2.06 -2.85
CA ALA A 99 13.18 -2.76 -3.03
C ALA A 99 13.08 -4.24 -2.61
N ALA A 100 12.46 -4.52 -1.47
CA ALA A 100 12.22 -5.89 -1.01
C ALA A 100 11.33 -6.67 -1.99
N LEU A 101 10.27 -6.04 -2.51
CA LEU A 101 9.40 -6.65 -3.51
C LEU A 101 10.15 -6.92 -4.82
N ASP A 102 10.96 -5.97 -5.31
CA ASP A 102 11.76 -6.14 -6.53
C ASP A 102 12.78 -7.28 -6.39
N ASP A 103 13.52 -7.31 -5.27
CA ASP A 103 14.48 -8.38 -4.97
C ASP A 103 13.78 -9.75 -4.89
N HIS A 104 12.61 -9.80 -4.25
CA HIS A 104 11.83 -11.01 -4.14
C HIS A 104 11.29 -11.49 -5.49
N LEU A 105 10.74 -10.58 -6.31
CA LEU A 105 10.26 -10.89 -7.66
C LEU A 105 11.40 -11.35 -8.58
N ALA A 106 12.60 -10.77 -8.43
CA ALA A 106 13.79 -11.20 -9.17
C ALA A 106 14.27 -12.61 -8.76
N SER A 107 13.94 -13.07 -7.56
CA SER A 107 14.26 -14.42 -7.09
C SER A 107 13.33 -15.51 -7.64
N LEU A 108 12.18 -15.13 -8.21
CA LEU A 108 11.21 -16.07 -8.75
C LEU A 108 11.73 -16.75 -10.02
N THR A 109 11.43 -18.04 -10.14
CA THR A 109 11.73 -18.80 -11.35
C THR A 109 10.61 -18.66 -12.38
N GLY A 110 10.89 -18.96 -13.65
CA GLY A 110 9.88 -18.94 -14.70
C GLY A 110 8.67 -19.86 -14.41
N ALA A 111 8.89 -20.96 -13.69
CA ALA A 111 7.84 -21.90 -13.29
C ALA A 111 6.89 -21.33 -12.22
N ASP A 112 7.34 -20.31 -11.47
CA ASP A 112 6.50 -19.62 -10.48
C ASP A 112 5.55 -18.62 -11.15
N LEU A 113 5.95 -18.12 -12.33
CA LEU A 113 5.23 -17.06 -13.05
C LEU A 113 4.39 -17.56 -14.22
N LEU A 114 4.80 -18.68 -14.84
CA LEU A 114 4.18 -19.24 -16.03
C LEU A 114 3.97 -20.74 -15.87
N ARG A 115 2.81 -21.22 -16.30
CA ARG A 115 2.55 -22.65 -16.44
C ARG A 115 1.88 -22.97 -17.76
N VAL A 116 2.01 -24.23 -18.18
CA VAL A 116 1.24 -24.78 -19.30
C VAL A 116 -0.05 -25.36 -18.74
N ALA A 117 -1.17 -24.77 -19.10
CA ALA A 117 -2.50 -25.25 -18.73
C ALA A 117 -3.19 -25.92 -19.92
N GLU A 118 -4.14 -26.80 -19.60
CA GLU A 118 -5.06 -27.35 -20.59
C GLU A 118 -6.37 -26.58 -20.54
N VAL A 119 -6.81 -26.10 -21.69
CA VAL A 119 -8.08 -25.39 -21.85
C VAL A 119 -8.87 -26.08 -22.96
N VAL A 120 -10.18 -26.21 -22.77
CA VAL A 120 -11.09 -26.73 -23.79
C VAL A 120 -11.68 -25.57 -24.57
N VAL A 121 -11.38 -25.50 -25.86
CA VAL A 121 -11.93 -24.52 -26.79
C VAL A 121 -12.72 -25.28 -27.85
N ASP A 122 -14.00 -24.95 -28.01
CA ASP A 122 -14.90 -25.63 -28.96
C ASP A 122 -14.93 -27.17 -28.82
N GLY A 123 -14.81 -27.66 -27.58
CA GLY A 123 -14.80 -29.10 -27.28
C GLY A 123 -13.46 -29.81 -27.52
N VAL A 124 -12.42 -29.08 -27.93
CA VAL A 124 -11.07 -29.61 -28.16
C VAL A 124 -10.12 -29.16 -27.04
N ALA A 125 -9.40 -30.11 -26.43
CA ALA A 125 -8.36 -29.81 -25.46
C ALA A 125 -7.12 -29.24 -26.16
N ALA A 126 -6.70 -28.05 -25.74
CA ALA A 126 -5.50 -27.37 -26.21
C ALA A 126 -4.59 -27.00 -25.04
N LYS A 127 -3.27 -26.98 -25.28
CA LYS A 127 -2.30 -26.47 -24.32
C LYS A 127 -2.06 -24.98 -24.55
N VAL A 128 -2.14 -24.19 -23.48
CA VAL A 128 -1.86 -22.75 -23.51
C VAL A 128 -0.85 -22.39 -22.43
N ILE A 129 -0.05 -21.35 -22.68
CA ILE A 129 0.81 -20.75 -21.67
C ILE A 129 -0.02 -19.72 -20.92
N GLU A 130 -0.09 -19.85 -19.60
CA GLU A 130 -0.81 -18.90 -18.74
C GLU A 130 0.08 -18.35 -17.64
N ARG A 131 -0.20 -17.12 -17.22
CA ARG A 131 0.42 -16.51 -16.05
C ARG A 131 -0.22 -17.05 -14.78
N THR A 132 0.60 -17.38 -13.80
CA THR A 132 0.11 -17.80 -12.48
C THR A 132 -0.52 -16.59 -11.78
N ASN A 133 -1.73 -16.75 -11.25
CA ASN A 133 -2.41 -15.70 -10.48
C ASN A 133 -2.03 -15.71 -8.99
N THR A 134 -1.26 -16.72 -8.57
CA THR A 134 -0.83 -16.95 -7.19
C THR A 134 0.65 -17.30 -7.16
N MET A 135 1.37 -16.73 -6.22
CA MET A 135 2.72 -17.12 -5.87
C MET A 135 2.70 -18.38 -4.98
N PRO A 136 3.68 -19.30 -5.11
CA PRO A 136 3.79 -20.47 -4.24
C PRO A 136 3.85 -20.10 -2.76
N ALA A 137 3.35 -20.99 -1.89
CA ALA A 137 3.23 -20.73 -0.46
C ALA A 137 4.57 -20.35 0.20
N THR A 138 5.66 -21.07 -0.12
CA THR A 138 7.00 -20.79 0.43
C THR A 138 7.49 -19.38 0.11
N SER A 139 7.25 -18.92 -1.13
CA SER A 139 7.64 -17.60 -1.60
C SER A 139 6.70 -16.53 -1.03
N GLY A 140 5.40 -16.82 -0.93
CA GLY A 140 4.43 -15.96 -0.25
C GLY A 140 4.74 -15.77 1.23
N ASP A 141 5.12 -16.83 1.95
CA ASP A 141 5.46 -16.78 3.38
C ASP A 141 6.68 -15.90 3.65
N ALA A 142 7.69 -15.94 2.76
CA ALA A 142 8.85 -15.05 2.84
C ALA A 142 8.45 -13.57 2.71
N LEU A 143 7.59 -13.22 1.75
CA LEU A 143 7.08 -11.85 1.60
C LEU A 143 6.24 -11.40 2.81
N ARG A 144 5.38 -12.28 3.34
CA ARG A 144 4.56 -11.96 4.53
C ARG A 144 5.41 -11.64 5.75
N ALA A 145 6.54 -12.33 5.89
CA ALA A 145 7.48 -12.16 6.99
C ALA A 145 8.46 -10.99 6.77
N ASP A 146 8.42 -10.32 5.61
CA ASP A 146 9.35 -9.23 5.33
C ASP A 146 9.13 -8.05 6.29
N PRO A 147 10.19 -7.58 6.98
CA PRO A 147 10.07 -6.52 7.98
C PRO A 147 9.58 -5.19 7.40
N SER A 148 9.84 -4.92 6.11
CA SER A 148 9.44 -3.66 5.47
C SER A 148 7.91 -3.49 5.41
N LEU A 149 7.13 -4.58 5.37
CA LEU A 149 5.67 -4.51 5.47
C LEU A 149 5.21 -4.02 6.84
N SER A 150 5.82 -4.55 7.91
CA SER A 150 5.50 -4.14 9.29
C SER A 150 5.94 -2.70 9.56
N GLU A 151 7.09 -2.29 9.03
CA GLU A 151 7.56 -0.91 9.12
C GLU A 151 6.65 0.05 8.37
N LEU A 152 6.22 -0.31 7.15
CA LEU A 152 5.28 0.48 6.37
C LEU A 152 3.90 0.57 7.04
N LEU A 153 3.42 -0.53 7.63
CA LEU A 153 2.17 -0.52 8.40
C LEU A 153 2.27 0.45 9.59
N THR A 154 3.37 0.41 10.33
CA THR A 154 3.62 1.31 11.47
C THR A 154 3.64 2.78 11.02
N ALA A 155 4.28 3.08 9.89
CA ALA A 155 4.29 4.44 9.33
C ALA A 155 2.89 4.93 8.93
N PHE A 156 2.04 4.06 8.38
CA PHE A 156 0.65 4.40 8.10
C PHE A 156 -0.17 4.63 9.37
N GLU A 157 0.00 3.79 10.38
CA GLU A 157 -0.66 3.94 11.67
C GLU A 157 -0.27 5.25 12.35
N ALA A 158 1.00 5.67 12.24
CA ALA A 158 1.45 6.95 12.79
C ALA A 158 0.80 8.19 12.13
N VAL A 159 0.33 8.08 10.88
CA VAL A 159 -0.42 9.14 10.19
C VAL A 159 -1.92 9.09 10.50
N GLY A 160 -2.47 7.91 10.75
CA GLY A 160 -3.91 7.68 10.93
C GLY A 160 -4.39 7.50 12.37
N ALA A 161 -3.48 7.42 13.34
CA ALA A 161 -3.76 7.45 14.78
C ALA A 161 -4.21 8.85 15.23
#